data_AF-A0A1E3WM26-F1
#
_entry.id   AF-A0A1E3WM26-F1
#
_cell.length_a   1.000
_cell.length_b   1.000
_cell.length_c   1.000
_cell.angle_alpha   90.00
_cell.angle_beta   90.00
_cell.angle_gamma   90.00
#
_symmetry.space_group_name_H-M   'P 1'
#
loop_
_entity.id
_entity.type
_entity.pdbx_description
1 polymer ?
#
loop_
_entity_poly.entity_id
_entity_poly.type
_entity_poly.pdbx_seq_one_letter_code
_entity_poly.pdbx_strand_id
1 'polypeptide(L)'
;MKPDFSLIDKPTFFGAITLLLMIVIPLILFPEQGADWIAIAKTFMTDKLGFLYLALGLGAFFFMVYVIFSDMGQIKLGDADEKPEFSTMSWAAMLFCGGIGASILYWGCIEWAYYYQSPPFQLEPGSEEAVRWAATYGIFHWGPIAWAIYMIPALPIAYFFYVRKQPVLKVSSALMPVLGEERSKGPMGKIVDVLFIFGLLGGAATSLGLAAPLIGEGLHYLFGVPKNTLSQVLVLLVCTAIFAYSSYAGLEKGIKFLSNVNFWGAMGLLAFVLVAGPTIFMLETGLDSLGRMLSNFFVMATWAEPFGGYGSFEDTHFPQDWTIFYWAWWLVFAPSMGLFVARISRGRTIKEMVSGAIFFGSLGCFLFFMILGNYGLSLQLSGELDIVGILNTEGATKAIFSMLEMLPMGTLVIAVFTLLCIIFTATTFDSISYILASVVQNNVTEEPMRWNRMFWAFTLSFLPTVLMFMGGLSTLQTAAIVGGLPLLGISVMLMVSAVRATKLDLRHQEDYVESTINIEELPDVDPWSSEGMALARFEKARDTAQEAAEAERLAMTQLMHVRKRIRAFALEHSLDENYADHNLPQELQDDLQHALDNIAKAKEYKQQASELSQQARIDFNNVIPSA
;
A
#
# COMPACT_ATOMS: atom_id res chain seq x y z
N MET A 1 -34.76 -6.18 24.69
CA MET A 1 -33.97 -6.53 23.50
C MET A 1 -34.84 -6.26 22.28
N LYS A 2 -34.43 -5.38 21.36
CA LYS A 2 -35.12 -5.24 20.06
C LYS A 2 -35.02 -6.59 19.33
N PRO A 3 -36.03 -6.99 18.54
CA PRO A 3 -35.93 -8.25 17.81
C PRO A 3 -34.71 -8.21 16.90
N ASP A 4 -33.82 -9.20 17.01
CA ASP A 4 -32.52 -9.26 16.34
C ASP A 4 -32.63 -8.96 14.82
N PHE A 5 -33.74 -9.34 14.20
CA PHE A 5 -33.98 -9.09 12.77
C PHE A 5 -34.21 -7.62 12.39
N SER A 6 -34.52 -6.74 13.34
CA SER A 6 -34.74 -5.30 13.08
C SER A 6 -33.47 -4.54 12.72
N LEU A 7 -32.29 -5.10 13.04
CA LEU A 7 -30.98 -4.53 12.70
C LEU A 7 -30.49 -4.94 11.30
N ILE A 8 -31.15 -5.91 10.66
CA ILE A 8 -30.81 -6.36 9.31
C ILE A 8 -31.23 -5.33 8.29
N ASP A 9 -30.32 -5.01 7.39
CA ASP A 9 -30.57 -4.24 6.17
C ASP A 9 -31.29 -5.12 5.15
N LYS A 10 -32.62 -5.22 5.29
CA LYS A 10 -33.45 -6.17 4.50
C LYS A 10 -33.21 -6.10 2.99
N PRO A 11 -33.13 -4.91 2.34
CA PRO A 11 -32.85 -4.85 0.91
C PRO A 11 -31.52 -5.50 0.52
N THR A 12 -30.47 -5.23 1.29
CA THR A 12 -29.12 -5.77 1.04
C THR A 12 -29.06 -7.27 1.34
N PHE A 13 -29.64 -7.70 2.47
CA PHE A 13 -29.67 -9.11 2.88
C PHE A 13 -30.41 -9.99 1.87
N PHE A 14 -31.66 -9.63 1.53
CA PHE A 14 -32.45 -10.40 0.57
C PHE A 14 -31.94 -10.22 -0.86
N GLY A 15 -31.45 -9.03 -1.23
CA GLY A 15 -30.85 -8.79 -2.54
C GLY A 15 -29.66 -9.69 -2.81
N ALA A 16 -28.76 -9.85 -1.82
CA ALA A 16 -27.62 -10.74 -1.92
C ALA A 16 -28.04 -12.22 -2.03
N ILE A 17 -29.00 -12.68 -1.23
CA ILE A 17 -29.52 -14.06 -1.30
C ILE A 17 -30.20 -14.32 -2.64
N THR A 18 -31.04 -13.40 -3.12
CA THR A 18 -31.71 -13.53 -4.41
C THR A 18 -30.70 -13.62 -5.54
N LEU A 19 -29.65 -12.80 -5.52
CA LEU A 19 -28.59 -12.85 -6.52
C LEU A 19 -27.81 -14.17 -6.48
N LEU A 20 -27.46 -14.64 -5.28
CA LEU A 20 -26.81 -15.94 -5.11
C LEU A 20 -27.66 -17.08 -5.65
N LEU A 21 -28.95 -17.13 -5.27
CA LEU A 21 -29.87 -18.18 -5.72
C LEU A 21 -30.14 -18.09 -7.23
N MET A 22 -30.20 -16.88 -7.79
CA MET A 22 -30.36 -16.67 -9.23
C MET A 22 -29.20 -17.26 -10.04
N ILE A 23 -28.01 -17.37 -9.44
CA ILE A 23 -26.84 -17.98 -10.08
C ILE A 23 -26.78 -19.48 -9.77
N VAL A 24 -26.93 -19.85 -8.50
CA VAL A 24 -26.79 -21.24 -8.06
C VAL A 24 -27.90 -22.15 -8.61
N ILE A 25 -29.16 -21.71 -8.64
CA ILE A 25 -30.28 -22.56 -9.06
C ILE A 25 -30.15 -22.97 -10.54
N PRO A 26 -29.94 -22.07 -11.51
CA PRO A 26 -29.77 -22.48 -12.90
C PRO A 26 -28.57 -23.41 -13.12
N LEU A 27 -27.46 -23.16 -12.42
CA LEU A 27 -26.26 -23.99 -12.48
C LEU A 27 -26.51 -25.43 -11.96
N ILE A 28 -27.35 -25.60 -10.94
CA ILE A 28 -27.77 -26.91 -10.44
C ILE A 28 -28.75 -27.60 -11.41
N LEU A 29 -29.71 -26.85 -11.94
CA LEU A 29 -30.78 -27.40 -12.79
C LEU A 29 -30.29 -27.77 -14.19
N PHE A 30 -29.28 -27.05 -14.71
CA PHE A 30 -28.76 -27.19 -16.07
C PHE A 30 -27.22 -27.23 -16.04
N PRO A 31 -26.59 -28.31 -15.53
CA PRO A 31 -25.14 -28.34 -15.33
C PRO A 31 -24.34 -28.28 -16.63
N GLU A 32 -24.79 -28.96 -17.70
CA GLU A 32 -24.11 -28.92 -19.01
C GLU A 32 -24.18 -27.51 -19.63
N GLN A 33 -25.39 -26.94 -19.76
CA GLN A 33 -25.57 -25.59 -20.31
C GLN A 33 -24.94 -24.53 -19.41
N GLY A 34 -24.95 -24.75 -18.10
CA GLY A 34 -24.33 -23.86 -17.12
C GLY A 34 -22.81 -23.81 -17.27
N ALA A 35 -22.15 -24.93 -17.59
CA ALA A 35 -20.72 -24.94 -17.90
C ALA A 35 -20.43 -24.09 -19.16
N ASP A 36 -21.26 -24.20 -20.20
CA ASP A 36 -21.14 -23.37 -21.41
C ASP A 36 -21.36 -21.88 -21.11
N TRP A 37 -22.37 -21.54 -20.30
CA TRP A 37 -22.63 -20.15 -19.89
C TRP A 37 -21.46 -19.55 -19.11
N ILE A 38 -20.87 -20.34 -18.21
CA ILE A 38 -19.67 -19.95 -17.47
C ILE A 38 -18.51 -19.72 -18.44
N ALA A 39 -18.27 -20.63 -19.39
CA ALA A 39 -17.20 -20.47 -20.37
C ALA A 39 -17.38 -19.20 -21.23
N ILE A 40 -18.58 -18.94 -21.74
CA ILE A 40 -18.90 -17.73 -22.51
C ILE A 40 -18.66 -16.47 -21.66
N ALA A 41 -19.12 -16.48 -20.40
CA ALA A 41 -18.91 -15.37 -19.49
C ALA A 41 -17.40 -15.15 -19.23
N LYS A 42 -16.63 -16.22 -19.02
CA LYS A 42 -15.18 -16.16 -18.83
C LYS A 42 -14.51 -15.46 -20.02
N THR A 43 -14.67 -16.00 -21.23
CA THR A 43 -14.06 -15.47 -22.46
C THR A 43 -14.45 -14.02 -22.71
N PHE A 44 -15.72 -13.66 -22.52
CA PHE A 44 -16.14 -12.27 -22.69
C PHE A 44 -15.47 -11.34 -21.67
N MET A 45 -15.39 -11.75 -20.40
CA MET A 45 -14.76 -10.96 -19.35
C MET A 45 -13.24 -10.84 -19.54
N THR A 46 -12.56 -11.93 -19.88
CA THR A 46 -11.09 -11.93 -20.04
C THR A 46 -10.66 -11.21 -21.31
N ASP A 47 -11.34 -11.46 -22.44
CA ASP A 47 -10.84 -11.02 -23.74
C ASP A 47 -11.30 -9.60 -24.08
N LYS A 48 -12.49 -9.20 -23.62
CA LYS A 48 -13.04 -7.87 -23.91
C LYS A 48 -12.77 -6.88 -22.79
N LEU A 49 -12.74 -7.35 -21.54
CA LEU A 49 -12.65 -6.49 -20.35
C LEU A 49 -11.37 -6.75 -19.52
N GLY A 50 -10.53 -7.72 -19.90
CA GLY A 50 -9.32 -8.07 -19.17
C GLY A 50 -8.35 -6.90 -18.97
N PHE A 51 -8.24 -6.03 -19.97
CA PHE A 51 -7.40 -4.82 -19.86
C PHE A 51 -7.83 -3.89 -18.71
N LEU A 52 -9.12 -3.88 -18.32
CA LEU A 52 -9.60 -3.09 -17.18
C LEU A 52 -9.07 -3.64 -15.86
N TYR A 53 -8.91 -4.96 -15.73
CA TYR A 53 -8.29 -5.59 -14.56
C TYR A 53 -6.80 -5.25 -14.46
N LEU A 54 -6.07 -5.33 -15.58
CA LEU A 54 -4.66 -4.93 -15.64
C LEU A 54 -4.49 -3.44 -15.29
N ALA A 55 -5.33 -2.57 -15.89
CA ALA A 55 -5.33 -1.14 -15.62
C ALA A 55 -5.68 -0.82 -14.17
N LEU A 56 -6.64 -1.55 -13.57
CA LEU A 56 -6.96 -1.39 -12.14
C LEU A 56 -5.78 -1.83 -11.27
N GLY A 57 -5.15 -2.98 -11.53
CA GLY A 57 -4.00 -3.44 -10.75
C GLY A 57 -2.86 -2.43 -10.76
N LEU A 58 -2.45 -1.98 -11.95
CA LEU A 58 -1.41 -0.97 -12.08
C LEU A 58 -1.83 0.39 -11.49
N GLY A 59 -3.10 0.78 -11.68
CA GLY A 59 -3.68 1.99 -11.09
C GLY A 59 -3.70 1.94 -9.56
N ALA A 60 -4.00 0.79 -8.96
CA ALA A 60 -3.96 0.56 -7.52
C ALA A 60 -2.54 0.73 -6.99
N PHE A 61 -1.56 0.14 -7.67
CA PHE A 61 -0.15 0.27 -7.31
C PHE A 61 0.30 1.75 -7.29
N PHE A 62 0.07 2.49 -8.38
CA PHE A 62 0.42 3.91 -8.44
C PHE A 62 -0.37 4.76 -7.45
N PHE A 63 -1.65 4.46 -7.23
CA PHE A 63 -2.46 5.15 -6.25
C PHE A 63 -1.90 4.94 -4.82
N MET A 64 -1.47 3.73 -4.47
CA MET A 64 -0.85 3.47 -3.17
C MET A 64 0.51 4.14 -3.02
N VAL A 65 1.31 4.19 -4.10
CA VAL A 65 2.55 4.99 -4.13
C VAL A 65 2.23 6.47 -3.88
N TYR A 66 1.23 7.03 -4.56
CA TYR A 66 0.78 8.40 -4.31
C TYR A 66 0.35 8.62 -2.85
N VAL A 67 -0.41 7.69 -2.26
CA VAL A 67 -0.82 7.78 -0.84
C VAL A 67 0.39 7.81 0.09
N ILE A 68 1.39 6.94 -0.13
CA ILE A 68 2.61 6.87 0.70
C ILE A 68 3.38 8.20 0.73
N PHE A 69 3.43 8.91 -0.39
CA PHE A 69 4.21 10.14 -0.54
C PHE A 69 3.38 11.43 -0.40
N SER A 70 2.07 11.35 -0.27
CA SER A 70 1.18 12.51 -0.08
C SER A 70 0.92 12.82 1.39
N ASP A 71 0.35 13.99 1.66
CA ASP A 71 -0.10 14.40 3.00
C ASP A 71 -1.13 13.43 3.60
N MET A 72 -1.89 12.73 2.75
CA MET A 72 -2.82 11.67 3.17
C MET A 72 -2.09 10.57 3.94
N GLY A 73 -0.85 10.25 3.55
CA GLY A 73 -0.04 9.23 4.20
C GLY A 73 0.35 9.58 5.65
N GLN A 74 0.37 10.87 6.00
CA GLN A 74 0.73 11.33 7.34
C GLN A 74 -0.41 11.21 8.35
N ILE A 75 -1.64 11.02 7.87
CA ILE A 75 -2.83 10.89 8.72
C ILE A 75 -2.68 9.65 9.59
N LYS A 76 -2.89 9.83 10.90
CA LYS A 76 -2.88 8.76 11.89
C LYS A 76 -4.23 8.10 12.01
N LEU A 77 -4.25 6.76 12.01
CA LEU A 77 -5.45 5.94 12.13
C LEU A 77 -5.88 5.81 13.58
N GLY A 78 -6.50 6.86 14.10
CA GLY A 78 -6.88 6.94 15.51
C GLY A 78 -6.76 8.37 16.01
N ASP A 79 -6.61 8.52 17.31
CA ASP A 79 -6.33 9.82 17.93
C ASP A 79 -4.86 10.22 17.70
N ALA A 80 -4.54 11.52 17.75
CA ALA A 80 -3.21 12.03 17.38
C ALA A 80 -2.07 11.42 18.22
N ASP A 81 -2.31 11.14 19.49
CA ASP A 81 -1.37 10.54 20.44
C ASP A 81 -1.54 9.01 20.61
N GLU A 82 -2.50 8.40 19.92
CA GLU A 82 -2.82 6.97 20.05
C GLU A 82 -1.64 6.08 19.62
N LYS A 83 -1.20 5.14 20.45
CA LYS A 83 -0.07 4.26 20.10
C LYS A 83 -0.55 3.06 19.26
N PRO A 84 0.30 2.48 18.39
CA PRO A 84 -0.03 1.25 17.69
C PRO A 84 -0.45 0.14 18.66
N GLU A 85 -1.60 -0.48 18.40
CA GLU A 85 -2.14 -1.57 19.24
C GLU A 85 -1.22 -2.80 19.24
N PHE A 86 -0.58 -3.07 18.11
CA PHE A 86 0.35 -4.16 17.91
C PHE A 86 1.76 -3.64 17.62
N SER A 87 2.77 -4.27 18.24
CA SER A 87 4.17 -4.01 17.92
C SER A 87 4.44 -4.25 16.44
N THR A 88 5.42 -3.56 15.86
CA THR A 88 5.71 -3.66 14.41
C THR A 88 6.03 -5.08 13.98
N MET A 89 6.74 -5.87 14.80
CA MET A 89 7.02 -7.26 14.50
C MET A 89 5.75 -8.13 14.53
N SER A 90 4.89 -7.95 15.54
CA SER A 90 3.61 -8.67 15.61
C SER A 90 2.68 -8.29 14.46
N TRP A 91 2.68 -7.02 14.06
CA TRP A 91 1.88 -6.52 12.95
C TRP A 91 2.38 -7.06 11.60
N ALA A 92 3.69 -7.06 11.35
CA ALA A 92 4.29 -7.67 10.17
C ALA A 92 3.97 -9.16 10.07
N ALA A 93 4.06 -9.90 11.18
CA ALA A 93 3.69 -11.31 11.25
C ALA A 93 2.20 -11.55 10.92
N MET A 94 1.31 -10.67 11.40
CA MET A 94 -0.12 -10.75 11.07
C MET A 94 -0.41 -10.43 9.60
N LEU A 95 0.29 -9.47 8.99
CA LEU A 95 0.18 -9.20 7.55
C LEU A 95 0.68 -10.38 6.72
N PHE A 96 1.83 -10.93 7.09
CA PHE A 96 2.44 -12.09 6.46
C PHE A 96 1.48 -13.30 6.39
N CYS A 97 0.79 -13.62 7.50
CA CYS A 97 -0.09 -14.80 7.55
C CYS A 97 -1.57 -14.53 7.28
N GLY A 98 -2.05 -13.30 7.49
CA GLY A 98 -3.46 -12.97 7.36
C GLY A 98 -3.94 -12.81 5.93
N GLY A 99 -3.03 -12.53 4.98
CA GLY A 99 -3.31 -12.11 3.61
C GLY A 99 -4.02 -13.06 2.66
N ILE A 100 -3.88 -14.36 2.92
CA ILE A 100 -3.85 -15.31 1.81
C ILE A 100 -4.68 -16.59 2.07
N GLY A 101 -4.75 -17.05 3.32
CA GLY A 101 -5.50 -18.27 3.63
C GLY A 101 -4.86 -19.54 3.05
N ALA A 102 -5.69 -20.57 2.82
CA ALA A 102 -5.21 -21.91 2.42
C ALA A 102 -4.72 -21.96 0.97
N SER A 103 -5.05 -20.94 0.19
CA SER A 103 -4.70 -20.86 -1.22
C SER A 103 -3.19 -20.79 -1.49
N ILE A 104 -2.38 -20.19 -0.59
CA ILE A 104 -0.91 -20.20 -0.76
C ILE A 104 -0.32 -21.60 -0.63
N LEU A 105 -0.94 -22.46 0.19
CA LEU A 105 -0.49 -23.83 0.33
C LEU A 105 -0.78 -24.62 -0.94
N TYR A 106 -1.85 -24.27 -1.66
CA TYR A 106 -2.15 -24.83 -2.97
C TYR A 106 -1.20 -24.28 -4.03
N TRP A 107 -1.28 -22.98 -4.31
CA TRP A 107 -0.59 -22.34 -5.43
C TRP A 107 0.91 -22.23 -5.21
N GLY A 108 1.35 -21.94 -3.99
CA GLY A 108 2.78 -21.91 -3.65
C GLY A 108 3.51 -23.21 -3.96
N CYS A 109 2.83 -24.35 -4.00
CA CYS A 109 3.43 -25.64 -4.32
C CYS A 109 3.42 -25.98 -5.82
N ILE A 110 2.35 -25.62 -6.55
CA ILE A 110 2.07 -26.18 -7.89
C ILE A 110 1.97 -25.15 -9.01
N GLU A 111 1.84 -23.86 -8.70
CA GLU A 111 1.59 -22.82 -9.70
C GLU A 111 2.68 -22.76 -10.80
N TRP A 112 3.94 -22.94 -10.39
CA TRP A 112 5.08 -23.00 -11.33
C TRP A 112 4.90 -24.11 -12.38
N ALA A 113 4.26 -25.23 -12.05
CA ALA A 113 4.09 -26.36 -12.98
C ALA A 113 3.13 -26.01 -14.12
N TYR A 114 2.17 -25.12 -13.87
CA TYR A 114 1.32 -24.58 -14.93
C TYR A 114 2.09 -23.61 -15.82
N TYR A 115 2.89 -22.71 -15.25
CA TYR A 115 3.74 -21.79 -16.01
C TYR A 115 4.83 -22.51 -16.81
N TYR A 116 5.30 -23.65 -16.34
CA TYR A 116 6.27 -24.45 -17.05
C TYR A 116 5.68 -25.10 -18.32
N GLN A 117 4.40 -25.50 -18.26
CA GLN A 117 3.67 -26.13 -19.37
C GLN A 117 3.03 -25.12 -20.33
N SER A 118 2.64 -23.96 -19.81
CA SER A 118 2.03 -22.87 -20.58
C SER A 118 2.71 -21.56 -20.16
N PRO A 119 3.94 -21.33 -20.63
CA PRO A 119 4.73 -20.19 -20.18
C PRO A 119 4.24 -18.86 -20.76
N PRO A 120 4.57 -17.75 -20.08
CA PRO A 120 4.30 -16.41 -20.59
C PRO A 120 5.14 -16.10 -21.83
N PHE A 121 4.82 -15.00 -22.51
CA PHE A 121 5.59 -14.44 -23.62
C PHE A 121 5.80 -15.39 -24.80
N GLN A 122 4.87 -16.33 -25.03
CA GLN A 122 4.91 -17.28 -26.15
C GLN A 122 6.19 -18.14 -26.17
N LEU A 123 6.74 -18.40 -24.99
CA LEU A 123 7.91 -19.28 -24.85
C LEU A 123 7.52 -20.74 -25.12
N GLU A 124 8.50 -21.54 -25.52
CA GLU A 124 8.27 -22.97 -25.71
C GLU A 124 8.06 -23.67 -24.35
N PRO A 125 6.97 -24.44 -24.18
CA PRO A 125 6.74 -25.26 -22.99
C PRO A 125 7.94 -26.14 -22.67
N GLY A 126 8.34 -26.20 -21.39
CA GLY A 126 9.46 -27.04 -20.97
C GLY A 126 10.86 -26.51 -21.29
N SER A 127 10.98 -25.36 -21.97
CA SER A 127 12.28 -24.75 -22.28
C SER A 127 13.01 -24.21 -21.04
N GLU A 128 14.33 -23.98 -21.16
CA GLU A 128 15.12 -23.37 -20.08
C GLU A 128 14.59 -21.99 -19.65
N GLU A 129 14.07 -21.21 -20.60
CA GLU A 129 13.51 -19.90 -20.29
C GLU A 129 12.13 -20.02 -19.63
N ALA A 130 11.32 -21.02 -20.02
CA ALA A 130 10.05 -21.32 -19.35
C ALA A 130 10.25 -21.64 -17.86
N VAL A 131 11.30 -22.39 -17.51
CA VAL A 131 11.67 -22.67 -16.09
C VAL A 131 11.88 -21.39 -15.30
N ARG A 132 12.67 -20.45 -15.85
CA ARG A 132 13.00 -19.20 -15.16
C ARG A 132 11.77 -18.34 -14.93
N TRP A 133 10.86 -18.27 -15.91
CA TRP A 133 9.60 -17.54 -15.77
C TRP A 133 8.60 -18.25 -14.85
N ALA A 134 8.58 -19.58 -14.85
CA ALA A 134 7.74 -20.37 -13.97
C ALA A 134 8.05 -20.13 -12.49
N ALA A 135 9.34 -20.01 -12.14
CA ALA A 135 9.76 -19.63 -10.79
C ALA A 135 9.49 -18.15 -10.45
N THR A 136 9.27 -17.29 -11.45
CA THR A 136 9.15 -15.83 -11.29
C THR A 136 7.70 -15.36 -11.16
N TYR A 137 6.78 -15.92 -11.93
CA TYR A 137 5.42 -15.37 -12.03
C TYR A 137 4.59 -15.49 -10.76
N GLY A 138 4.82 -16.52 -9.93
CA GLY A 138 4.16 -16.63 -8.62
C GLY A 138 4.49 -15.45 -7.70
N ILE A 139 5.75 -15.03 -7.66
CA ILE A 139 6.21 -13.84 -6.91
C ILE A 139 5.51 -12.59 -7.44
N PHE A 140 5.30 -12.48 -8.76
CA PHE A 140 4.61 -11.32 -9.33
C PHE A 140 3.11 -11.28 -8.99
N HIS A 141 2.38 -12.37 -9.23
CA HIS A 141 0.93 -12.42 -9.00
C HIS A 141 0.51 -12.26 -7.56
N TRP A 142 1.38 -12.67 -6.63
CA TRP A 142 1.17 -12.57 -5.18
C TRP A 142 1.93 -11.40 -4.54
N GLY A 143 2.52 -10.54 -5.35
CA GLY A 143 3.41 -9.47 -4.92
C GLY A 143 2.74 -8.10 -4.77
N PRO A 144 3.47 -7.00 -5.05
CA PRO A 144 3.05 -5.65 -4.67
C PRO A 144 1.68 -5.21 -5.20
N ILE A 145 1.31 -5.62 -6.41
CA ILE A 145 0.02 -5.23 -7.00
C ILE A 145 -1.15 -5.89 -6.27
N ALA A 146 -1.03 -7.16 -5.87
CA ALA A 146 -2.07 -7.87 -5.12
C ALA A 146 -2.39 -7.13 -3.82
N TRP A 147 -1.35 -6.77 -3.08
CA TRP A 147 -1.46 -6.03 -1.83
C TRP A 147 -1.93 -4.59 -2.03
N ALA A 148 -1.56 -3.94 -3.14
CA ALA A 148 -2.10 -2.63 -3.48
C ALA A 148 -3.61 -2.66 -3.74
N ILE A 149 -4.12 -3.70 -4.41
CA ILE A 149 -5.56 -3.90 -4.61
C ILE A 149 -6.28 -4.06 -3.28
N TYR A 150 -5.72 -4.85 -2.35
CA TYR A 150 -6.27 -4.99 -0.99
C TYR A 150 -6.35 -3.65 -0.23
N MET A 151 -5.43 -2.73 -0.49
CA MET A 151 -5.43 -1.43 0.17
C MET A 151 -6.53 -0.48 -0.33
N ILE A 152 -7.15 -0.74 -1.49
CA ILE A 152 -8.20 0.12 -2.06
C ILE A 152 -9.37 0.30 -1.10
N PRO A 153 -10.01 -0.78 -0.59
CA PRO A 153 -11.02 -0.65 0.45
C PRO A 153 -10.41 -0.43 1.85
N ALA A 154 -9.20 -0.94 2.13
CA ALA A 154 -8.57 -0.82 3.46
C ALA A 154 -8.43 0.64 3.89
N LEU A 155 -7.94 1.50 3.00
CA LEU A 155 -7.67 2.91 3.28
C LEU A 155 -8.94 3.67 3.70
N PRO A 156 -10.00 3.75 2.88
CA PRO A 156 -11.21 4.46 3.29
C PRO A 156 -11.89 3.80 4.49
N ILE A 157 -11.89 2.46 4.61
CA ILE A 157 -12.45 1.79 5.79
C ILE A 157 -11.71 2.20 7.06
N ALA A 158 -10.38 2.12 7.06
CA ALA A 158 -9.57 2.52 8.22
C ALA A 158 -9.77 4.00 8.56
N TYR A 159 -9.83 4.86 7.54
CA TYR A 159 -10.04 6.29 7.70
C TYR A 159 -11.41 6.60 8.33
N PHE A 160 -12.49 6.10 7.74
CA PHE A 160 -13.84 6.37 8.25
C PHE A 160 -14.07 5.76 9.64
N PHE A 161 -13.51 4.59 9.90
CA PHE A 161 -13.67 3.91 11.17
C PHE A 161 -12.85 4.56 12.29
N TYR A 162 -11.55 4.81 12.08
CA TYR A 162 -10.66 5.28 13.15
C TYR A 162 -10.54 6.80 13.24
N VAL A 163 -10.62 7.53 12.12
CA VAL A 163 -10.46 8.99 12.09
C VAL A 163 -11.82 9.67 12.20
N ARG A 164 -12.79 9.29 11.34
CA ARG A 164 -14.16 9.86 11.38
C ARG A 164 -15.09 9.23 12.41
N LYS A 165 -14.63 8.18 13.11
CA LYS A 165 -15.40 7.44 14.13
C LYS A 165 -16.79 7.01 13.63
N GLN A 166 -16.92 6.67 12.35
CA GLN A 166 -18.17 6.18 11.79
C GLN A 166 -18.30 4.66 12.03
N PRO A 167 -19.34 4.19 12.76
CA PRO A 167 -19.49 2.79 13.15
C PRO A 167 -20.02 1.90 12.02
N VAL A 168 -19.87 2.30 10.75
CA VAL A 168 -20.47 1.60 9.62
C VAL A 168 -19.38 1.15 8.64
N LEU A 169 -19.18 -0.17 8.59
CA LEU A 169 -18.24 -0.83 7.67
C LEU A 169 -18.84 -1.08 6.27
N LYS A 170 -19.98 -0.44 5.94
CA LYS A 170 -20.58 -0.56 4.61
C LYS A 170 -19.77 0.20 3.59
N VAL A 171 -19.59 -0.43 2.43
CA VAL A 171 -18.86 0.16 1.31
C VAL A 171 -19.62 1.35 0.74
N SER A 172 -20.95 1.26 0.70
CA SER A 172 -21.80 2.40 0.38
C SER A 172 -21.52 3.64 1.25
N SER A 173 -21.22 3.44 2.53
CA SER A 173 -20.87 4.53 3.47
C SER A 173 -19.48 5.10 3.18
N ALA A 174 -18.51 4.23 2.88
CA ALA A 174 -17.18 4.66 2.43
C ALA A 174 -17.21 5.43 1.10
N LEU A 175 -18.27 5.30 0.30
CA LEU A 175 -18.50 6.05 -0.94
C LEU A 175 -19.28 7.36 -0.76
N MET A 176 -19.64 7.74 0.47
CA MET A 176 -20.39 8.96 0.75
C MET A 176 -19.77 10.24 0.15
N PRO A 177 -18.45 10.48 0.19
CA PRO A 177 -17.80 11.62 -0.48
C PRO A 177 -17.95 11.67 -2.01
N VAL A 178 -18.29 10.55 -2.65
CA VAL A 178 -18.46 10.46 -4.11
C VAL A 178 -19.93 10.49 -4.49
N LEU A 179 -20.75 9.69 -3.82
CA LEU A 179 -22.18 9.54 -4.14
C LEU A 179 -23.06 10.62 -3.49
N GLY A 180 -22.59 11.24 -2.41
CA GLY A 180 -23.40 12.06 -1.53
C GLY A 180 -24.18 11.24 -0.50
N GLU A 181 -24.53 11.86 0.62
CA GLU A 181 -25.15 11.19 1.77
C GLU A 181 -26.50 10.53 1.44
N GLU A 182 -27.38 11.24 0.72
CA GLU A 182 -28.71 10.73 0.36
C GLU A 182 -28.63 9.47 -0.52
N ARG A 183 -27.75 9.47 -1.53
CA ARG A 183 -27.59 8.34 -2.46
C ARG A 183 -26.88 7.16 -1.82
N SER A 184 -25.90 7.44 -0.95
CA SER A 184 -25.18 6.43 -0.15
C SER A 184 -26.12 5.68 0.80
N LYS A 185 -27.08 6.37 1.44
CA LYS A 185 -28.07 5.74 2.32
C LYS A 185 -29.28 5.16 1.56
N GLY A 186 -29.55 5.67 0.36
CA GLY A 186 -30.67 5.30 -0.50
C GLY A 186 -30.43 4.06 -1.37
N PRO A 187 -31.27 3.84 -2.40
CA PRO A 187 -31.24 2.63 -3.24
C PRO A 187 -29.90 2.40 -3.95
N MET A 188 -29.21 3.46 -4.36
CA MET A 188 -27.91 3.35 -5.04
C MET A 188 -26.85 2.74 -4.13
N GLY A 189 -26.79 3.15 -2.86
CA GLY A 189 -25.91 2.54 -1.87
C GLY A 189 -26.24 1.06 -1.62
N LYS A 190 -27.52 0.69 -1.59
CA LYS A 190 -27.93 -0.72 -1.46
C LYS A 190 -27.46 -1.56 -2.65
N ILE A 191 -27.54 -1.03 -3.87
CA ILE A 191 -27.02 -1.71 -5.07
C ILE A 191 -25.52 -1.92 -4.94
N VAL A 192 -24.75 -0.90 -4.50
CA VAL A 192 -23.31 -1.03 -4.27
C VAL A 192 -23.03 -2.14 -3.25
N ASP A 193 -23.72 -2.15 -2.12
CA ASP A 193 -23.51 -3.16 -1.07
C ASP A 193 -23.88 -4.58 -1.55
N VAL A 194 -24.93 -4.75 -2.36
CA VAL A 194 -25.29 -6.06 -2.96
C VAL A 194 -24.25 -6.52 -3.98
N LEU A 195 -23.80 -5.64 -4.87
CA LEU A 195 -22.73 -5.95 -5.85
C LEU A 195 -21.41 -6.27 -5.15
N PHE A 196 -21.16 -5.64 -4.01
CA PHE A 196 -20.01 -5.91 -3.18
C PHE A 196 -20.06 -7.30 -2.54
N ILE A 197 -21.20 -7.67 -1.96
CA ILE A 197 -21.43 -9.02 -1.44
C ILE A 197 -21.29 -10.06 -2.56
N PHE A 198 -21.78 -9.74 -3.76
CA PHE A 198 -21.65 -10.63 -4.92
C PHE A 198 -20.19 -10.95 -5.25
N GLY A 199 -19.33 -9.92 -5.32
CA GLY A 199 -17.91 -10.13 -5.50
C GLY A 199 -17.34 -11.04 -4.42
N LEU A 200 -17.62 -10.73 -3.15
CA LEU A 200 -17.11 -11.50 -2.02
C LEU A 200 -17.53 -12.99 -2.04
N LEU A 201 -18.77 -13.28 -2.48
CA LEU A 201 -19.24 -14.65 -2.70
C LEU A 201 -18.43 -15.36 -3.80
N GLY A 202 -18.10 -14.68 -4.89
CA GLY A 202 -17.24 -15.20 -5.95
C GLY A 202 -15.83 -15.54 -5.46
N GLY A 203 -15.19 -14.62 -4.73
CA GLY A 203 -13.84 -14.83 -4.17
C GLY A 203 -13.78 -15.94 -3.11
N ALA A 204 -14.82 -16.02 -2.28
CA ALA A 204 -14.98 -17.10 -1.32
C ALA A 204 -15.14 -18.45 -2.04
N ALA A 205 -15.94 -18.50 -3.10
CA ALA A 205 -16.16 -19.72 -3.88
C ALA A 205 -14.85 -20.26 -4.45
N THR A 206 -14.01 -19.41 -5.05
CA THR A 206 -12.70 -19.83 -5.57
C THR A 206 -11.81 -20.36 -4.44
N SER A 207 -11.66 -19.61 -3.35
CA SER A 207 -10.76 -19.95 -2.24
C SER A 207 -11.15 -21.28 -1.57
N LEU A 208 -12.45 -21.48 -1.35
CA LEU A 208 -12.99 -22.69 -0.72
C LEU A 208 -13.01 -23.87 -1.68
N GLY A 209 -13.27 -23.62 -2.96
CA GLY A 209 -13.25 -24.62 -4.01
C GLY A 209 -11.87 -25.24 -4.22
N LEU A 210 -10.80 -24.48 -3.96
CA LEU A 210 -9.42 -24.97 -3.96
C LEU A 210 -9.07 -25.71 -2.66
N ALA A 211 -9.55 -25.21 -1.52
CA ALA A 211 -9.22 -25.75 -0.21
C ALA A 211 -9.85 -27.13 0.05
N ALA A 212 -11.10 -27.35 -0.34
CA ALA A 212 -11.81 -28.59 -0.04
C ALA A 212 -11.15 -29.84 -0.67
N PRO A 213 -10.77 -29.85 -1.97
CA PRO A 213 -10.01 -30.95 -2.56
C PRO A 213 -8.65 -31.14 -1.90
N LEU A 214 -7.96 -30.05 -1.52
CA LEU A 214 -6.65 -30.11 -0.88
C LEU A 214 -6.72 -30.80 0.50
N ILE A 215 -7.70 -30.43 1.32
CA ILE A 215 -7.96 -31.10 2.61
C ILE A 215 -8.38 -32.55 2.38
N GLY A 216 -9.24 -32.79 1.38
CA GLY A 216 -9.71 -34.14 1.03
C GLY A 216 -8.57 -35.09 0.65
N GLU A 217 -7.58 -34.61 -0.12
CA GLU A 217 -6.39 -35.39 -0.49
C GLU A 217 -5.56 -35.77 0.76
N GLY A 218 -5.38 -34.84 1.69
CA GLY A 218 -4.67 -35.12 2.94
C GLY A 218 -5.39 -36.12 3.84
N LEU A 219 -6.71 -36.01 3.96
CA LEU A 219 -7.51 -36.98 4.71
C LEU A 219 -7.51 -38.36 4.05
N HIS A 220 -7.48 -38.41 2.71
CA HIS A 220 -7.31 -39.67 1.99
C HIS A 220 -5.95 -40.30 2.29
N TYR A 221 -4.87 -39.53 2.18
CA TYR A 221 -3.53 -40.03 2.43
C TYR A 221 -3.35 -40.54 3.87
N LEU A 222 -3.86 -39.79 4.86
CA LEU A 222 -3.65 -40.09 6.29
C LEU A 222 -4.61 -41.16 6.84
N PHE A 223 -5.85 -41.18 6.38
CA PHE A 223 -6.93 -41.97 6.99
C PHE A 223 -7.67 -42.87 5.99
N GLY A 224 -7.31 -42.86 4.70
CA GLY A 224 -7.96 -43.66 3.67
C GLY A 224 -9.38 -43.20 3.31
N VAL A 225 -9.74 -41.95 3.62
CA VAL A 225 -11.07 -41.40 3.27
C VAL A 225 -11.27 -41.43 1.75
N PRO A 226 -12.38 -41.99 1.22
CA PRO A 226 -12.59 -42.09 -0.23
C PRO A 226 -12.57 -40.74 -0.93
N LYS A 227 -11.93 -40.64 -2.10
CA LYS A 227 -11.91 -39.44 -2.95
C LYS A 227 -13.10 -39.41 -3.90
N ASN A 228 -14.30 -39.19 -3.36
CA ASN A 228 -15.48 -39.01 -4.18
C ASN A 228 -16.20 -37.71 -3.83
N THR A 229 -17.14 -37.33 -4.68
CA THR A 229 -17.95 -36.12 -4.55
C THR A 229 -18.58 -35.99 -3.16
N LEU A 230 -19.12 -37.10 -2.62
CA LEU A 230 -19.73 -37.11 -1.30
C LEU A 230 -18.73 -36.77 -0.19
N SER A 231 -17.53 -37.35 -0.22
CA SER A 231 -16.48 -37.03 0.75
C SER A 231 -16.07 -35.57 0.69
N GLN A 232 -15.92 -34.98 -0.51
CA GLN A 232 -15.55 -33.56 -0.64
C GLN A 232 -16.61 -32.62 -0.04
N VAL A 233 -17.90 -32.92 -0.28
CA VAL A 233 -19.01 -32.18 0.34
C VAL A 233 -18.99 -32.31 1.85
N LEU A 234 -18.80 -33.53 2.36
CA LEU A 234 -18.73 -33.77 3.80
C LEU A 234 -17.56 -33.03 4.44
N VAL A 235 -16.39 -33.00 3.80
CA VAL A 235 -15.24 -32.22 4.27
C VAL A 235 -15.57 -30.74 4.36
N LEU A 236 -16.18 -30.17 3.32
CA LEU A 236 -16.57 -28.76 3.31
C LEU A 236 -17.65 -28.46 4.37
N LEU A 237 -18.65 -29.33 4.53
CA LEU A 237 -19.70 -29.19 5.54
C LEU A 237 -19.16 -29.32 6.96
N VAL A 238 -18.25 -30.26 7.22
CA VAL A 238 -17.61 -30.44 8.52
C VAL A 238 -16.74 -29.24 8.86
N CYS A 239 -15.91 -28.77 7.91
CA CYS A 239 -15.14 -27.54 8.10
C CYS A 239 -16.09 -26.37 8.39
N THR A 240 -17.13 -26.19 7.58
CA THR A 240 -18.16 -25.16 7.77
C THR A 240 -18.79 -25.25 9.17
N ALA A 241 -19.17 -26.44 9.63
CA ALA A 241 -19.82 -26.65 10.91
C ALA A 241 -18.89 -26.35 12.10
N ILE A 242 -17.63 -26.80 12.04
CA ILE A 242 -16.63 -26.53 13.09
C ILE A 242 -16.48 -25.02 13.30
N PHE A 243 -16.40 -24.24 12.21
CA PHE A 243 -16.16 -22.80 12.31
C PHE A 243 -17.42 -21.97 12.49
N ALA A 244 -18.56 -22.40 11.95
CA ALA A 244 -19.87 -21.84 12.29
C ALA A 244 -20.11 -21.92 13.81
N TYR A 245 -19.79 -23.06 14.43
CA TYR A 245 -19.86 -23.23 15.88
C TYR A 245 -18.85 -22.36 16.63
N SER A 246 -17.58 -22.30 16.18
CA SER A 246 -16.56 -21.43 16.76
C SER A 246 -16.98 -19.95 16.76
N SER A 247 -17.57 -19.49 15.65
CA SER A 247 -18.09 -18.13 15.46
C SER A 247 -19.25 -17.85 16.42
N TYR A 248 -20.16 -18.80 16.59
CA TYR A 248 -21.29 -18.68 17.52
C TYR A 248 -20.86 -18.66 18.99
N ALA A 249 -19.86 -19.46 19.35
CA ALA A 249 -19.33 -19.54 20.70
C ALA A 249 -18.59 -18.27 21.15
N GLY A 250 -18.31 -17.33 20.23
CA GLY A 250 -17.63 -16.07 20.54
C GLY A 250 -16.19 -16.28 20.99
N LEU A 251 -15.49 -17.25 20.39
CA LEU A 251 -14.12 -17.58 20.76
C LEU A 251 -13.12 -16.55 20.18
N GLU A 252 -13.17 -15.28 20.60
CA GLU A 252 -12.10 -14.31 20.30
C GLU A 252 -10.71 -14.86 20.71
N LYS A 253 -10.67 -15.56 21.86
CA LYS A 253 -9.47 -16.28 22.32
C LYS A 253 -9.09 -17.46 21.42
N GLY A 254 -10.07 -18.14 20.82
CA GLY A 254 -9.87 -19.30 19.94
C GLY A 254 -9.29 -18.90 18.59
N ILE A 255 -9.85 -17.87 17.97
CA ILE A 255 -9.37 -17.35 16.68
C ILE A 255 -7.93 -16.86 16.81
N LYS A 256 -7.61 -16.13 17.89
CA LYS A 256 -6.23 -15.69 18.17
C LYS A 256 -5.28 -16.88 18.37
N PHE A 257 -5.70 -17.91 19.11
CA PHE A 257 -4.88 -19.11 19.31
C PHE A 257 -4.66 -19.87 18.00
N LEU A 258 -5.72 -20.14 17.24
CA LEU A 258 -5.65 -20.85 15.95
C LEU A 258 -4.79 -20.08 14.94
N SER A 259 -4.94 -18.76 14.87
CA SER A 259 -4.10 -17.91 14.00
C SER A 259 -2.63 -17.98 14.39
N ASN A 260 -2.30 -17.99 15.69
CA ASN A 260 -0.92 -18.15 16.16
C ASN A 260 -0.34 -19.54 15.86
N VAL A 261 -1.11 -20.60 16.10
CA VAL A 261 -0.71 -21.97 15.76
C VAL A 261 -0.45 -22.09 14.26
N ASN A 262 -1.34 -21.49 13.46
CA ASN A 262 -1.22 -21.49 12.01
C ASN A 262 0.02 -20.72 11.54
N PHE A 263 0.28 -19.54 12.10
CA PHE A 263 1.49 -18.75 11.80
C PHE A 263 2.76 -19.56 12.09
N TRP A 264 2.91 -20.05 13.32
CA TRP A 264 4.11 -20.77 13.71
C TRP A 264 4.24 -22.12 13.02
N GLY A 265 3.12 -22.80 12.74
CA GLY A 265 3.10 -24.05 12.00
C GLY A 265 3.50 -23.85 10.54
N ALA A 266 3.01 -22.80 9.87
CA ALA A 266 3.43 -22.47 8.51
C ALA A 266 4.91 -22.07 8.43
N MET A 267 5.38 -21.22 9.35
CA MET A 267 6.80 -20.86 9.42
C MET A 267 7.68 -22.07 9.73
N GLY A 268 7.25 -22.95 10.63
CA GLY A 268 7.94 -24.20 10.96
C GLY A 268 8.00 -25.16 9.78
N LEU A 269 6.91 -25.31 9.03
CA LEU A 269 6.86 -26.09 7.80
C LEU A 269 7.84 -25.53 6.76
N LEU A 270 7.78 -24.23 6.47
CA LEU A 270 8.70 -23.59 5.51
C LEU A 270 10.16 -23.75 5.92
N ALA A 271 10.48 -23.54 7.20
CA ALA A 271 11.83 -23.73 7.72
C ALA A 271 12.29 -25.20 7.59
N PHE A 272 11.40 -26.15 7.84
CA PHE A 272 11.69 -27.58 7.67
C PHE A 272 11.96 -27.92 6.21
N VAL A 273 11.10 -27.51 5.27
CA VAL A 273 11.30 -27.75 3.83
C VAL A 273 12.60 -27.11 3.35
N LEU A 274 12.89 -25.88 3.79
CA LEU A 274 14.11 -25.17 3.42
C LEU A 274 15.38 -25.94 3.81
N VAL A 275 15.40 -26.56 5.00
CA VAL A 275 16.54 -27.32 5.51
C VAL A 275 16.60 -28.75 4.95
N ALA A 276 15.45 -29.38 4.73
CA ALA A 276 15.36 -30.77 4.28
C ALA A 276 15.46 -30.93 2.76
N GLY A 277 15.07 -29.91 1.99
CA GLY A 277 15.21 -29.85 0.54
C GLY A 277 16.55 -29.25 0.07
N PRO A 278 16.73 -29.02 -1.24
CA PRO A 278 17.94 -28.43 -1.79
C PRO A 278 18.01 -26.92 -1.48
N THR A 279 18.47 -26.57 -0.27
CA THR A 279 18.48 -25.21 0.28
C THR A 279 19.07 -24.18 -0.68
N ILE A 280 20.24 -24.47 -1.25
CA ILE A 280 20.95 -23.53 -2.13
C ILE A 280 20.15 -23.27 -3.40
N PHE A 281 19.61 -24.33 -4.02
CA PHE A 281 18.77 -24.20 -5.21
C PHE A 281 17.54 -23.32 -4.95
N MET A 282 16.85 -23.55 -3.83
CA MET A 282 15.66 -22.76 -3.46
C MET A 282 15.97 -21.28 -3.27
N LEU A 283 17.09 -20.97 -2.59
CA LEU A 283 17.51 -19.60 -2.31
C LEU A 283 18.05 -18.88 -3.55
N GLU A 284 18.90 -19.52 -4.35
CA GLU A 284 19.46 -18.95 -5.58
C GLU A 284 18.38 -18.71 -6.62
N THR A 285 17.49 -19.69 -6.84
CA THR A 285 16.35 -19.54 -7.75
C THR A 285 15.40 -18.46 -7.25
N GLY A 286 15.14 -18.41 -5.94
CA GLY A 286 14.33 -17.35 -5.33
C GLY A 286 14.89 -15.95 -5.56
N LEU A 287 16.21 -15.79 -5.42
CA LEU A 287 16.90 -14.52 -5.64
C LEU A 287 16.90 -14.12 -7.13
N ASP A 288 17.13 -15.07 -8.05
CA ASP A 288 17.02 -14.83 -9.50
C ASP A 288 15.59 -14.40 -9.88
N SER A 289 14.58 -15.12 -9.40
CA SER A 289 13.16 -14.81 -9.63
C SER A 289 12.80 -13.42 -9.12
N LEU A 290 13.30 -13.01 -7.95
CA LEU A 290 13.07 -11.66 -7.42
C LEU A 290 13.71 -10.60 -8.33
N GLY A 291 14.96 -10.79 -8.74
CA GLY A 291 15.66 -9.89 -9.65
C GLY A 291 14.96 -9.77 -11.01
N ARG A 292 14.50 -10.91 -11.56
CA ARG A 292 13.77 -10.97 -12.83
C ARG A 292 12.42 -10.28 -12.74
N MET A 293 11.65 -10.51 -11.68
CA MET A 293 10.36 -9.86 -11.44
C MET A 293 10.53 -8.35 -11.34
N LEU A 294 11.49 -7.86 -10.57
CA LEU A 294 11.74 -6.42 -10.41
C LEU A 294 12.17 -5.77 -11.73
N SER A 295 13.01 -6.44 -12.52
CA SER A 295 13.49 -5.93 -13.81
C SER A 295 12.39 -5.87 -14.87
N ASN A 296 11.41 -6.77 -14.80
CA ASN A 296 10.33 -6.90 -15.79
C ASN A 296 8.95 -6.49 -15.27
N PHE A 297 8.89 -5.86 -14.09
CA PHE A 297 7.64 -5.61 -13.37
C PHE A 297 6.56 -4.96 -14.23
N PHE A 298 6.91 -3.88 -14.95
CA PHE A 298 5.95 -3.16 -15.79
C PHE A 298 5.57 -3.93 -17.05
N VAL A 299 6.49 -4.73 -17.61
CA VAL A 299 6.19 -5.60 -18.76
C VAL A 299 5.17 -6.65 -18.33
N MET A 300 5.40 -7.33 -17.21
CA MET A 300 4.46 -8.30 -16.64
C MET A 300 3.10 -7.67 -16.30
N ALA A 301 3.09 -6.47 -15.71
CA ALA A 301 1.87 -5.78 -15.29
C ALA A 301 1.00 -5.24 -16.43
N THR A 302 1.58 -5.03 -17.61
CA THR A 302 0.87 -4.45 -18.77
C THR A 302 0.67 -5.43 -19.92
N TRP A 303 1.17 -6.66 -19.79
CA TRP A 303 1.04 -7.66 -20.84
C TRP A 303 -0.40 -8.19 -20.92
N ALA A 304 -1.05 -7.90 -22.04
CA ALA A 304 -2.42 -8.31 -22.36
C ALA A 304 -2.50 -9.20 -23.61
N GLU A 305 -1.35 -9.69 -24.09
CA GLU A 305 -1.23 -10.49 -25.32
C GLU A 305 -2.02 -9.92 -26.53
N PRO A 306 -1.87 -8.64 -26.90
CA PRO A 306 -2.74 -8.00 -27.90
C PRO A 306 -2.57 -8.55 -29.32
N PHE A 307 -1.46 -9.25 -29.59
CA PHE A 307 -1.18 -9.86 -30.89
C PHE A 307 -1.60 -11.33 -30.97
N GLY A 308 -2.01 -11.96 -29.87
CA GLY A 308 -2.47 -13.33 -29.85
C GLY A 308 -3.59 -13.56 -30.87
N GLY A 309 -3.44 -14.62 -31.67
CA GLY A 309 -4.42 -15.00 -32.68
C GLY A 309 -4.32 -14.20 -34.01
N TYR A 310 -3.35 -13.29 -34.14
CA TYR A 310 -3.07 -12.59 -35.39
C TYR A 310 -1.83 -13.16 -36.10
N GLY A 311 -1.96 -13.51 -37.38
CA GLY A 311 -0.83 -13.95 -38.20
C GLY A 311 -0.16 -15.21 -37.65
N SER A 312 1.13 -15.10 -37.32
CA SER A 312 1.92 -16.20 -36.71
C SER A 312 1.97 -16.16 -35.19
N PHE A 313 1.30 -15.20 -34.54
CA PHE A 313 1.27 -15.10 -33.08
C PHE A 313 0.23 -16.07 -32.53
N GLU A 314 0.70 -17.09 -31.82
CA GLU A 314 -0.17 -17.99 -31.06
C GLU A 314 -0.89 -17.22 -29.95
N ASP A 315 -2.14 -17.58 -29.70
CA ASP A 315 -2.95 -16.99 -28.64
C ASP A 315 -2.86 -17.86 -27.37
N THR A 316 -1.87 -17.59 -26.53
CA THR A 316 -1.58 -18.43 -25.36
C THR A 316 -2.58 -18.27 -24.22
N HIS A 317 -3.37 -17.19 -24.23
CA HIS A 317 -4.32 -16.82 -23.18
C HIS A 317 -3.68 -16.70 -21.78
N PHE A 318 -2.36 -16.58 -21.69
CA PHE A 318 -1.68 -16.55 -20.40
C PHE A 318 -2.17 -15.39 -19.51
N PRO A 319 -2.19 -14.11 -19.96
CA PRO A 319 -2.61 -13.04 -19.08
C PRO A 319 -4.10 -13.15 -18.70
N GLN A 320 -4.93 -13.78 -19.54
CA GLN A 320 -6.36 -14.04 -19.31
C GLN A 320 -6.57 -15.08 -18.21
N ASP A 321 -5.87 -16.21 -18.30
CA ASP A 321 -6.02 -17.34 -17.38
C ASP A 321 -5.33 -17.12 -16.02
N TRP A 322 -4.31 -16.27 -15.99
CA TRP A 322 -3.50 -16.04 -14.80
C TRP A 322 -3.59 -14.61 -14.28
N THR A 323 -3.03 -13.64 -14.98
CA THR A 323 -2.87 -12.28 -14.45
C THR A 323 -4.22 -11.59 -14.20
N ILE A 324 -5.14 -11.68 -15.14
CA ILE A 324 -6.50 -11.13 -15.04
C ILE A 324 -7.30 -11.89 -13.98
N PHE A 325 -7.19 -13.23 -13.94
CA PHE A 325 -7.78 -14.05 -12.89
C PHE A 325 -7.32 -13.57 -11.50
N TYR A 326 -6.02 -13.40 -11.29
CA TYR A 326 -5.48 -12.96 -10.01
C TYR A 326 -5.93 -11.55 -9.64
N TRP A 327 -5.90 -10.58 -10.56
CA TRP A 327 -6.43 -9.24 -10.26
C TRP A 327 -7.91 -9.25 -9.93
N ALA A 328 -8.71 -10.06 -10.61
CA ALA A 328 -10.11 -10.21 -10.26
C ALA A 328 -10.28 -10.88 -8.89
N TRP A 329 -9.49 -11.91 -8.59
CA TRP A 329 -9.54 -12.62 -7.32
C TRP A 329 -9.14 -11.73 -6.14
N TRP A 330 -8.03 -10.99 -6.27
CA TRP A 330 -7.60 -10.03 -5.27
C TRP A 330 -8.62 -8.91 -5.09
N LEU A 331 -9.27 -8.48 -6.16
CA LEU A 331 -10.32 -7.46 -6.10
C LEU A 331 -11.55 -7.93 -5.31
N VAL A 332 -12.04 -9.15 -5.57
CA VAL A 332 -13.19 -9.70 -4.84
C VAL A 332 -12.88 -10.03 -3.38
N PHE A 333 -11.61 -10.27 -3.07
CA PHE A 333 -11.14 -10.57 -1.72
C PHE A 333 -10.65 -9.33 -0.94
N ALA A 334 -10.36 -8.23 -1.65
CA ALA A 334 -9.98 -6.93 -1.09
C ALA A 334 -10.90 -6.42 0.02
N PRO A 335 -12.23 -6.58 -0.04
CA PRO A 335 -13.13 -6.33 1.10
C PRO A 335 -12.67 -6.93 2.41
N SER A 336 -12.36 -8.23 2.36
CA SER A 336 -12.03 -9.02 3.53
C SER A 336 -10.68 -8.68 4.07
N MET A 337 -9.72 -8.57 3.17
CA MET A 337 -8.38 -8.16 3.54
C MET A 337 -8.32 -6.71 3.98
N GLY A 338 -9.10 -5.83 3.37
CA GLY A 338 -9.10 -4.41 3.69
C GLY A 338 -9.59 -4.15 5.10
N LEU A 339 -10.66 -4.83 5.54
CA LEU A 339 -11.11 -4.72 6.93
C LEU A 339 -10.08 -5.30 7.89
N PHE A 340 -9.52 -6.48 7.59
CA PHE A 340 -8.49 -7.09 8.44
C PHE A 340 -7.29 -6.15 8.62
N VAL A 341 -6.75 -5.63 7.53
CA VAL A 341 -5.59 -4.72 7.54
C VAL A 341 -5.93 -3.42 8.27
N ALA A 342 -7.11 -2.85 8.04
CA ALA A 342 -7.58 -1.68 8.78
C ALA A 342 -7.57 -1.94 10.29
N ARG A 343 -8.15 -3.07 10.73
CA ARG A 343 -8.30 -3.40 12.15
C ARG A 343 -6.97 -3.57 12.88
N ILE A 344 -6.02 -4.26 12.27
CA ILE A 344 -4.69 -4.49 12.88
C ILE A 344 -3.75 -3.28 12.79
N SER A 345 -4.15 -2.22 12.07
CA SER A 345 -3.33 -1.02 11.82
C SER A 345 -3.74 0.19 12.66
N ARG A 346 -4.59 0.00 13.67
CA ARG A 346 -4.97 1.05 14.63
C ARG A 346 -3.74 1.69 15.29
N GLY A 347 -3.72 3.02 15.34
CA GLY A 347 -2.64 3.83 15.92
C GLY A 347 -1.44 4.04 15.00
N ARG A 348 -1.45 3.50 13.77
CA ARG A 348 -0.41 3.73 12.75
C ARG A 348 -0.81 4.82 11.78
N THR A 349 0.13 5.38 11.03
CA THR A 349 -0.22 6.28 9.92
C THR A 349 -0.73 5.52 8.70
N ILE A 350 -1.47 6.18 7.82
CA ILE A 350 -1.91 5.60 6.54
C ILE A 350 -0.70 5.14 5.73
N LYS A 351 0.39 5.92 5.71
CA LYS A 351 1.65 5.55 5.04
C LYS A 351 2.22 4.26 5.62
N GLU A 352 2.31 4.14 6.94
CA GLU A 352 2.80 2.93 7.60
C GLU A 352 1.93 1.72 7.21
N MET A 353 0.60 1.85 7.30
CA MET A 353 -0.33 0.79 6.92
C MET A 353 -0.12 0.34 5.48
N VAL A 354 -0.14 1.27 4.52
CA VAL A 354 -0.05 0.96 3.08
C VAL A 354 1.32 0.37 2.73
N SER A 355 2.41 1.01 3.17
CA SER A 355 3.77 0.54 2.86
C SER A 355 4.08 -0.81 3.51
N GLY A 356 3.70 -1.01 4.77
CA GLY A 356 3.96 -2.29 5.44
C GLY A 356 3.05 -3.41 4.94
N ALA A 357 1.79 -3.15 4.57
CA ALA A 357 0.95 -4.16 3.94
C ALA A 357 1.53 -4.63 2.60
N ILE A 358 1.94 -3.70 1.74
CA ILE A 358 2.58 -4.03 0.46
C ILE A 358 3.89 -4.80 0.67
N PHE A 359 4.74 -4.33 1.59
CA PHE A 359 6.06 -4.92 1.80
C PHE A 359 6.00 -6.28 2.52
N PHE A 360 5.48 -6.32 3.75
CA PHE A 360 5.44 -7.54 4.56
C PHE A 360 4.49 -8.59 3.98
N GLY A 361 3.40 -8.14 3.37
CA GLY A 361 2.49 -9.02 2.68
C GLY A 361 3.13 -9.71 1.48
N SER A 362 3.77 -8.94 0.59
CA SER A 362 4.46 -9.52 -0.58
C SER A 362 5.60 -10.44 -0.15
N LEU A 363 6.42 -10.02 0.81
CA LEU A 363 7.50 -10.84 1.35
C LEU A 363 6.99 -12.17 1.90
N GLY A 364 5.79 -12.16 2.50
CA GLY A 364 5.13 -13.37 2.96
C GLY A 364 4.88 -14.37 1.86
N CYS A 365 4.18 -13.93 0.80
CA CYS A 365 3.96 -14.76 -0.38
C CYS A 365 5.29 -15.27 -0.97
N PHE A 366 6.30 -14.41 -1.06
CA PHE A 366 7.56 -14.73 -1.71
C PHE A 366 8.25 -15.90 -1.02
N LEU A 367 8.22 -15.98 0.32
CA LEU A 367 8.80 -17.13 1.02
C LEU A 367 8.14 -18.45 0.66
N PHE A 368 6.82 -18.49 0.46
CA PHE A 368 6.14 -19.72 0.04
C PHE A 368 6.57 -20.15 -1.37
N PHE A 369 6.60 -19.23 -2.33
CA PHE A 369 7.06 -19.54 -3.69
C PHE A 369 8.54 -19.93 -3.75
N MET A 370 9.37 -19.19 -3.01
CA MET A 370 10.81 -19.45 -2.94
C MET A 370 11.16 -20.81 -2.33
N ILE A 371 10.33 -21.30 -1.39
CA ILE A 371 10.60 -22.55 -0.68
C ILE A 371 9.78 -23.68 -1.29
N LEU A 372 8.46 -23.64 -1.20
CA LEU A 372 7.60 -24.74 -1.67
C LEU A 372 7.61 -24.86 -3.19
N GLY A 373 7.53 -23.73 -3.89
CA GLY A 373 7.49 -23.72 -5.35
C GLY A 373 8.81 -24.19 -5.95
N ASN A 374 9.91 -23.62 -5.50
CA ASN A 374 11.24 -24.05 -5.95
C ASN A 374 11.61 -25.46 -5.49
N TYR A 375 11.09 -25.94 -4.35
CA TYR A 375 11.25 -27.34 -3.96
C TYR A 375 10.58 -28.26 -4.98
N GLY A 376 9.31 -28.01 -5.34
CA GLY A 376 8.63 -28.77 -6.39
C GLY A 376 9.38 -28.70 -7.72
N LEU A 377 9.78 -27.51 -8.14
CA LEU A 377 10.55 -27.32 -9.36
C LEU A 377 11.86 -28.12 -9.35
N SER A 378 12.56 -28.16 -8.21
CA SER A 378 13.81 -28.91 -8.07
C SER A 378 13.63 -30.41 -8.31
N LEU A 379 12.54 -31.00 -7.79
CA LEU A 379 12.23 -32.42 -7.96
C LEU A 379 11.91 -32.77 -9.42
N GLN A 380 11.21 -31.87 -10.11
CA GLN A 380 10.92 -32.04 -11.54
C GLN A 380 12.19 -31.99 -12.39
N LEU A 381 13.07 -31.02 -12.13
CA LEU A 381 14.27 -30.80 -12.92
C LEU A 381 15.36 -31.85 -12.62
N SER A 382 15.43 -32.37 -11.40
CA SER A 382 16.34 -33.46 -11.05
C SER A 382 15.88 -34.82 -11.59
N GLY A 383 14.59 -34.95 -11.94
CA GLY A 383 13.97 -36.21 -12.33
C GLY A 383 13.64 -37.13 -11.14
N GLU A 384 13.72 -36.63 -9.90
CA GLU A 384 13.34 -37.39 -8.71
C GLU A 384 11.83 -37.65 -8.64
N LEU A 385 11.01 -36.70 -9.12
CA LEU A 385 9.56 -36.83 -9.21
C LEU A 385 9.02 -36.10 -10.43
N ASP A 386 8.25 -36.78 -11.27
CA ASP A 386 7.54 -36.15 -12.40
C ASP A 386 6.23 -35.51 -11.93
N ILE A 387 6.34 -34.34 -11.31
CA ILE A 387 5.22 -33.56 -10.79
C ILE A 387 4.28 -33.14 -11.91
N VAL A 388 4.83 -32.78 -13.09
CA VAL A 388 4.03 -32.39 -14.27
C VAL A 388 3.21 -33.57 -14.78
N GLY A 389 3.80 -34.77 -14.86
CA GLY A 389 3.07 -35.98 -15.20
C GLY A 389 1.92 -36.28 -14.22
N ILE A 390 2.18 -36.21 -12.91
CA ILE A 390 1.16 -36.44 -11.87
C ILE A 390 0.06 -35.37 -11.94
N LEU A 391 0.42 -34.11 -12.15
CA LEU A 391 -0.53 -33.01 -12.33
C LEU A 391 -1.50 -33.30 -13.50
N ASN A 392 -0.98 -33.78 -14.62
CA ASN A 392 -1.78 -34.04 -15.82
C ASN A 392 -2.65 -35.30 -15.74
N THR A 393 -2.25 -36.28 -14.92
CA THR A 393 -2.92 -37.59 -14.84
C THR A 393 -3.82 -37.75 -13.61
N GLU A 394 -3.37 -37.25 -12.45
CA GLU A 394 -4.05 -37.40 -11.17
C GLU A 394 -4.53 -36.06 -10.57
N GLY A 395 -4.05 -34.93 -11.11
CA GLY A 395 -4.46 -33.59 -10.71
C GLY A 395 -3.55 -32.91 -9.69
N ALA A 396 -3.75 -31.61 -9.52
CA ALA A 396 -2.88 -30.75 -8.74
C ALA A 396 -2.77 -31.11 -7.26
N THR A 397 -3.87 -31.51 -6.61
CA THR A 397 -3.82 -31.88 -5.18
C THR A 397 -2.94 -33.10 -4.99
N LYS A 398 -3.05 -34.12 -5.84
CA LYS A 398 -2.20 -35.31 -5.76
C LYS A 398 -0.73 -34.98 -6.03
N ALA A 399 -0.46 -34.10 -6.99
CA ALA A 399 0.89 -33.63 -7.27
C ALA A 399 1.54 -32.95 -6.04
N ILE A 400 0.80 -32.06 -5.36
CA ILE A 400 1.25 -31.39 -4.13
C ILE A 400 1.59 -32.40 -3.03
N PHE A 401 0.71 -33.36 -2.76
CA PHE A 401 0.95 -34.34 -1.69
C PHE A 401 2.09 -35.30 -2.03
N SER A 402 2.27 -35.66 -3.31
CA SER A 402 3.39 -36.49 -3.77
C SER A 402 4.73 -35.74 -3.65
N MET A 403 4.73 -34.43 -3.91
CA MET A 403 5.89 -33.55 -3.65
C MET A 403 6.25 -33.53 -2.16
N LEU A 404 5.26 -33.38 -1.27
CA LEU A 404 5.49 -33.35 0.18
C LEU A 404 5.94 -34.71 0.74
N GLU A 405 5.51 -35.82 0.13
CA GLU A 405 5.90 -37.17 0.50
C GLU A 405 7.39 -37.45 0.29
N MET A 406 8.03 -36.78 -0.67
CA MET A 406 9.47 -36.88 -0.93
C MET A 406 10.34 -36.30 0.19
N LEU A 407 9.76 -35.49 1.10
CA LEU A 407 10.51 -34.97 2.23
C LEU A 407 10.76 -36.05 3.29
N PRO A 408 11.87 -35.95 4.05
CA PRO A 408 12.06 -36.76 5.25
C PRO A 408 10.84 -36.66 6.17
N MET A 409 10.40 -37.80 6.71
CA MET A 409 9.17 -37.87 7.51
C MET A 409 7.92 -37.38 6.76
N GLY A 410 7.82 -37.65 5.45
CA GLY A 410 6.73 -37.20 4.57
C GLY A 410 5.32 -37.34 5.15
N THR A 411 5.00 -38.45 5.82
CA THR A 411 3.70 -38.62 6.50
C THR A 411 3.44 -37.57 7.59
N LEU A 412 4.44 -37.21 8.39
CA LEU A 412 4.33 -36.15 9.40
C LEU A 412 4.18 -34.77 8.73
N VAL A 413 4.95 -34.50 7.68
CA VAL A 413 4.84 -33.26 6.89
C VAL A 413 3.44 -33.11 6.33
N ILE A 414 2.91 -34.18 5.73
CA ILE A 414 1.55 -34.24 5.18
C ILE A 414 0.50 -34.03 6.28
N ALA A 415 0.68 -34.61 7.47
CA ALA A 415 -0.21 -34.39 8.61
C ALA A 415 -0.23 -32.92 9.05
N VAL A 416 0.94 -32.29 9.18
CA VAL A 416 1.06 -30.87 9.52
C VAL A 416 0.46 -29.99 8.41
N PHE A 417 0.78 -30.26 7.15
CA PHE A 417 0.26 -29.52 6.00
C PHE A 417 -1.28 -29.60 5.92
N THR A 418 -1.85 -30.78 6.12
CA THR A 418 -3.30 -31.00 6.13
C THR A 418 -3.96 -30.23 7.28
N LEU A 419 -3.35 -30.24 8.47
CA LEU A 419 -3.83 -29.47 9.62
C LEU A 419 -3.81 -27.96 9.33
N LEU A 420 -2.72 -27.45 8.74
CA LEU A 420 -2.62 -26.06 8.32
C LEU A 420 -3.68 -25.69 7.29
N CYS A 421 -3.94 -26.55 6.30
CA CYS A 421 -5.01 -26.33 5.31
C CYS A 421 -6.37 -26.18 5.99
N ILE A 422 -6.69 -27.03 6.98
CA ILE A 422 -7.94 -26.93 7.75
C ILE A 422 -8.00 -25.60 8.51
N ILE A 423 -6.95 -25.23 9.25
CA ILE A 423 -6.93 -24.00 10.06
C ILE A 423 -6.90 -22.72 9.20
N PHE A 424 -6.23 -22.71 8.06
CA PHE A 424 -6.28 -21.58 7.14
C PHE A 424 -7.66 -21.41 6.52
N THR A 425 -8.26 -22.51 6.04
CA THR A 425 -9.60 -22.50 5.43
C THR A 425 -10.62 -22.00 6.43
N ALA A 426 -10.53 -22.50 7.66
CA ALA A 426 -11.32 -22.06 8.79
C ALA A 426 -11.30 -20.55 9.05
N THR A 427 -10.09 -20.02 9.21
CA THR A 427 -9.86 -18.62 9.57
C THR A 427 -10.33 -17.69 8.45
N THR A 428 -10.12 -18.14 7.21
CA THR A 428 -10.63 -17.48 6.00
C THR A 428 -12.17 -17.43 6.03
N PHE A 429 -12.81 -18.57 6.34
CA PHE A 429 -14.27 -18.69 6.34
C PHE A 429 -14.94 -17.83 7.41
N ASP A 430 -14.37 -17.82 8.62
CA ASP A 430 -14.83 -16.94 9.71
C ASP A 430 -14.73 -15.46 9.29
N SER A 431 -13.58 -15.05 8.75
CA SER A 431 -13.34 -13.66 8.33
C SER A 431 -14.32 -13.17 7.26
N ILE A 432 -14.60 -14.01 6.24
CA ILE A 432 -15.56 -13.66 5.18
C ILE A 432 -16.99 -13.61 5.74
N SER A 433 -17.38 -14.59 6.56
CA SER A 433 -18.72 -14.64 7.15
C SER A 433 -18.99 -13.47 8.09
N TYR A 434 -17.98 -13.03 8.85
CA TYR A 434 -18.04 -11.83 9.68
C TYR A 434 -18.35 -10.59 8.84
N ILE A 435 -17.68 -10.44 7.70
CA ILE A 435 -17.83 -9.25 6.86
C ILE A 435 -19.18 -9.22 6.16
N LEU A 436 -19.62 -10.36 5.62
CA LEU A 436 -20.96 -10.46 5.05
C LEU A 436 -22.02 -10.11 6.08
N ALA A 437 -21.89 -10.63 7.30
CA ALA A 437 -22.79 -10.32 8.39
C ALA A 437 -22.77 -8.83 8.75
N SER A 438 -21.59 -8.19 8.76
CA SER A 438 -21.44 -6.75 9.01
C SER A 438 -22.07 -5.87 7.92
N VAL A 439 -21.88 -6.20 6.64
CA VAL A 439 -22.39 -5.40 5.50
C VAL A 439 -23.92 -5.43 5.44
N VAL A 440 -24.55 -6.55 5.81
CA VAL A 440 -26.02 -6.68 5.81
C VAL A 440 -26.68 -6.18 7.10
N GLN A 441 -25.94 -5.51 7.97
CA GLN A 441 -26.47 -4.90 9.21
C GLN A 441 -26.40 -3.38 9.14
N ASN A 442 -27.46 -2.70 9.61
CA ASN A 442 -27.52 -1.23 9.57
C ASN A 442 -26.64 -0.56 10.62
N ASN A 443 -26.36 -1.24 11.73
CA ASN A 443 -25.49 -0.72 12.79
C ASN A 443 -24.69 -1.88 13.38
N VAL A 444 -23.36 -1.76 13.38
CA VAL A 444 -22.43 -2.74 13.94
C VAL A 444 -21.52 -2.00 14.90
N THR A 445 -21.83 -2.02 16.19
CA THR A 445 -21.06 -1.29 17.19
C THR A 445 -19.75 -1.99 17.56
N GLU A 446 -19.74 -3.34 17.59
CA GLU A 446 -18.55 -4.13 17.89
C GLU A 446 -18.48 -5.40 17.03
N GLU A 447 -19.46 -6.29 17.16
CA GLU A 447 -19.56 -7.51 16.36
C GLU A 447 -20.93 -7.64 15.66
N PRO A 448 -20.96 -8.23 14.45
CA PRO A 448 -22.20 -8.60 13.80
C PRO A 448 -22.91 -9.71 14.59
N MET A 449 -24.23 -9.81 14.39
CA MET A 449 -25.06 -10.75 15.14
C MET A 449 -24.62 -12.20 14.90
N ARG A 450 -24.48 -12.98 15.98
CA ARG A 450 -23.97 -14.36 15.92
C ARG A 450 -24.76 -15.26 14.97
N TRP A 451 -26.10 -15.16 14.98
CA TRP A 451 -26.95 -15.94 14.06
C TRP A 451 -26.71 -15.55 12.59
N ASN A 452 -26.48 -14.26 12.32
CA ASN A 452 -26.25 -13.72 10.99
C ASN A 452 -24.89 -14.18 10.45
N ARG A 453 -23.84 -14.15 11.29
CA ARG A 453 -22.54 -14.76 10.97
C ARG A 453 -22.68 -16.23 10.61
N MET A 454 -23.39 -17.00 11.44
CA MET A 454 -23.62 -18.43 11.21
C MET A 454 -24.39 -18.67 9.91
N PHE A 455 -25.42 -17.88 9.63
CA PHE A 455 -26.17 -17.95 8.38
C PHE A 455 -25.25 -17.79 7.16
N TRP A 456 -24.44 -16.71 7.13
CA TRP A 456 -23.51 -16.46 6.02
C TRP A 456 -22.41 -17.51 5.92
N ALA A 457 -21.92 -18.05 7.03
CA ALA A 457 -20.98 -19.18 7.00
C ALA A 457 -21.58 -20.38 6.24
N PHE A 458 -22.83 -20.77 6.51
CA PHE A 458 -23.45 -21.84 5.73
C PHE A 458 -23.72 -21.43 4.28
N THR A 459 -24.24 -20.23 4.04
CA THR A 459 -24.55 -19.71 2.70
C THR A 459 -23.33 -19.67 1.79
N LEU A 460 -22.15 -19.34 2.33
CA LEU A 460 -20.88 -19.30 1.60
C LEU A 460 -20.44 -20.67 1.06
N SER A 461 -20.91 -21.78 1.64
CA SER A 461 -20.56 -23.11 1.17
C SER A 461 -21.30 -23.52 -0.12
N PHE A 462 -22.44 -22.88 -0.45
CA PHE A 462 -23.29 -23.30 -1.57
C PHE A 462 -22.62 -23.09 -2.93
N LEU A 463 -22.15 -21.87 -3.21
CA LEU A 463 -21.55 -21.54 -4.51
C LEU A 463 -20.29 -22.38 -4.82
N PRO A 464 -19.28 -22.49 -3.93
CA PRO A 464 -18.13 -23.37 -4.16
C PRO A 464 -18.55 -24.82 -4.38
N THR A 465 -19.49 -25.35 -3.59
CA THR A 465 -19.99 -26.73 -3.75
C THR A 465 -20.50 -26.96 -5.18
N VAL A 466 -21.32 -26.04 -5.70
CA VAL A 466 -21.91 -26.14 -7.04
C VAL A 466 -20.84 -26.02 -8.13
N LEU A 467 -19.95 -25.03 -8.02
CA LEU A 467 -18.92 -24.80 -9.02
C LEU A 467 -17.87 -25.91 -9.08
N MET A 468 -17.52 -26.50 -7.94
CA MET A 468 -16.64 -27.66 -7.85
C MET A 468 -17.19 -28.85 -8.62
N PHE A 469 -18.51 -29.04 -8.63
CA PHE A 469 -19.14 -30.15 -9.36
C PHE A 469 -19.18 -29.93 -10.87
N MET A 470 -19.22 -28.67 -11.32
CA MET A 470 -19.54 -28.35 -12.71
C MET A 470 -18.34 -28.32 -13.65
N GLY A 471 -17.14 -27.94 -13.20
CA GLY A 471 -16.05 -27.73 -14.17
C GLY A 471 -14.67 -27.43 -13.62
N GLY A 472 -14.36 -27.96 -12.42
CA GLY A 472 -13.01 -27.91 -11.87
C GLY A 472 -12.47 -26.50 -11.65
N LEU A 473 -11.20 -26.28 -11.95
CA LEU A 473 -10.51 -25.01 -11.68
C LEU A 473 -11.08 -23.82 -12.49
N SER A 474 -11.42 -24.04 -13.76
CA SER A 474 -11.86 -22.98 -14.67
C SER A 474 -13.18 -22.32 -14.24
N THR A 475 -14.13 -23.11 -13.71
CA THR A 475 -15.39 -22.57 -13.19
C THR A 475 -15.18 -21.74 -11.93
N LEU A 476 -14.26 -22.16 -11.05
CA LEU A 476 -13.87 -21.42 -9.86
C LEU A 476 -13.18 -20.09 -10.21
N GLN A 477 -12.30 -20.07 -11.21
CA GLN A 477 -11.67 -18.83 -11.69
C GLN A 477 -12.71 -17.86 -12.26
N THR A 478 -13.66 -18.37 -13.04
CA THR A 478 -14.70 -17.55 -13.67
C THR A 478 -15.58 -16.85 -12.63
N ALA A 479 -15.89 -17.51 -11.51
CA ALA A 479 -16.67 -16.89 -10.44
C ALA A 479 -15.98 -15.66 -9.83
N ALA A 480 -14.65 -15.70 -9.65
CA ALA A 480 -13.88 -14.54 -9.22
C ALA A 480 -13.88 -13.43 -10.28
N ILE A 481 -13.69 -13.78 -11.55
CA ILE A 481 -13.67 -12.82 -12.67
C ILE A 481 -15.03 -12.12 -12.84
N VAL A 482 -16.13 -12.86 -12.82
CA VAL A 482 -17.47 -12.27 -12.94
C VAL A 482 -17.83 -11.46 -11.69
N GLY A 483 -17.49 -11.96 -10.50
CA GLY A 483 -17.68 -11.26 -9.23
C GLY A 483 -16.87 -9.96 -9.12
N GLY A 484 -15.70 -9.89 -9.76
CA GLY A 484 -14.81 -8.74 -9.75
C GLY A 484 -15.30 -7.57 -10.61
N LEU A 485 -16.14 -7.82 -11.62
CA LEU A 485 -16.47 -6.81 -12.62
C LEU A 485 -17.18 -5.59 -11.99
N PRO A 486 -18.22 -5.74 -11.15
CA PRO A 486 -18.84 -4.60 -10.48
C PRO A 486 -17.87 -3.87 -9.56
N LEU A 487 -16.91 -4.60 -8.98
CA LEU A 487 -15.92 -4.05 -8.06
C LEU A 487 -14.86 -3.19 -8.76
N LEU A 488 -14.67 -3.31 -10.08
CA LEU A 488 -13.77 -2.42 -10.83
C LEU A 488 -14.19 -0.95 -10.66
N GLY A 489 -15.47 -0.67 -10.95
CA GLY A 489 -16.05 0.67 -10.81
C GLY A 489 -16.10 1.13 -9.36
N ILE A 490 -16.50 0.24 -8.44
CA ILE A 490 -16.55 0.53 -7.00
C ILE A 490 -15.16 0.87 -6.46
N SER A 491 -14.11 0.18 -6.91
CA SER A 491 -12.74 0.41 -6.49
C SER A 491 -12.22 1.77 -6.92
N VAL A 492 -12.50 2.18 -8.16
CA VAL A 492 -12.18 3.54 -8.62
C VAL A 492 -12.91 4.58 -7.77
N MET A 493 -14.19 4.37 -7.48
CA MET A 493 -14.94 5.27 -6.61
C MET A 493 -14.36 5.31 -5.18
N LEU A 494 -13.89 4.19 -4.63
CA LEU A 494 -13.26 4.14 -3.30
C LEU A 494 -11.95 4.92 -3.27
N MET A 495 -11.10 4.80 -4.30
CA MET A 495 -9.88 5.59 -4.42
C MET A 495 -10.18 7.10 -4.46
N VAL A 496 -11.16 7.51 -5.27
CA VAL A 496 -11.59 8.92 -5.33
C VAL A 496 -12.18 9.38 -4.00
N SER A 497 -12.97 8.52 -3.34
CA SER A 497 -13.59 8.81 -2.04
C SER A 497 -12.54 9.06 -0.96
N ALA A 498 -11.53 8.20 -0.88
CA ALA A 498 -10.41 8.35 0.03
C ALA A 498 -9.71 9.71 -0.13
N VAL A 499 -9.40 10.10 -1.38
CA VAL A 499 -8.77 11.39 -1.68
C VAL A 499 -9.66 12.56 -1.29
N ARG A 500 -10.96 12.51 -1.63
CA ARG A 500 -11.91 13.60 -1.28
C ARG A 500 -12.06 13.75 0.23
N ALA A 501 -12.25 12.65 0.96
CA ALA A 501 -12.47 12.69 2.40
C ALA A 501 -11.24 13.23 3.14
N THR A 502 -10.06 12.69 2.84
CA THR A 502 -8.80 13.08 3.49
C THR A 502 -8.40 14.52 3.16
N LYS A 503 -8.46 14.93 1.88
CA LYS A 503 -8.14 16.32 1.49
C LYS A 503 -9.11 17.33 2.11
N LEU A 504 -10.39 16.98 2.20
CA LEU A 504 -11.38 17.84 2.85
C LEU A 504 -10.99 18.06 4.30
N ASP A 505 -10.65 17.00 5.05
CA ASP A 505 -10.33 17.12 6.46
C ASP A 505 -8.99 17.79 6.73
N LEU A 506 -7.96 17.50 5.93
CA LEU A 506 -6.67 18.17 6.01
C LEU A 506 -6.82 19.68 5.85
N ARG A 507 -7.63 20.15 4.90
CA ARG A 507 -7.89 21.59 4.69
C ARG A 507 -8.63 22.29 5.83
N HIS A 508 -9.29 21.54 6.70
CA HIS A 508 -10.02 22.09 7.84
C HIS A 508 -9.25 21.91 9.16
N GLN A 509 -8.00 21.45 9.13
CA GLN A 509 -7.14 21.46 10.32
C GLN A 509 -6.68 22.89 10.62
N GLU A 510 -6.68 23.28 11.90
CA GLU A 510 -6.29 24.63 12.33
C GLU A 510 -4.86 25.00 11.92
N ASP A 511 -3.97 24.01 11.88
CA ASP A 511 -2.56 24.17 11.49
C ASP A 511 -2.30 24.02 9.99
N TYR A 512 -3.33 23.82 9.15
CA TYR A 512 -3.15 23.64 7.72
C TYR A 512 -2.81 24.98 7.06
N VAL A 513 -1.54 25.14 6.69
CA VAL A 513 -1.08 26.24 5.84
C VAL A 513 -1.15 25.77 4.39
N GLU A 514 -2.04 26.38 3.62
CA GLU A 514 -2.09 26.14 2.18
C GLU A 514 -0.71 26.49 1.59
N SER A 515 -0.16 25.63 0.74
CA SER A 515 1.17 25.88 0.14
C SER A 515 1.10 27.05 -0.84
N THR A 516 1.11 28.27 -0.31
CA THR A 516 1.21 29.51 -1.06
C THR A 516 2.67 29.87 -1.22
N ILE A 517 3.06 30.26 -2.44
CA ILE A 517 4.33 30.95 -2.63
C ILE A 517 4.13 32.34 -2.01
N ASN A 518 4.73 32.60 -0.85
CA ASN A 518 4.69 33.92 -0.23
C ASN A 518 5.58 34.88 -1.03
N ILE A 519 4.99 35.54 -2.01
CA ILE A 519 5.66 36.60 -2.80
C ILE A 519 5.91 37.85 -1.92
N GLU A 520 5.23 37.96 -0.77
CA GLU A 520 5.29 39.09 0.17
C GLU A 520 6.59 39.20 0.99
N GLU A 521 7.46 38.18 0.98
CA GLU A 521 8.81 38.28 1.58
C GLU A 521 9.83 38.98 0.66
N LEU A 522 9.44 39.35 -0.56
CA LEU A 522 10.25 40.21 -1.41
C LEU A 522 10.15 41.67 -0.91
N PRO A 523 11.25 42.43 -0.90
CA PRO A 523 11.19 43.85 -0.53
C PRO A 523 10.18 44.59 -1.41
N ASP A 524 9.50 45.62 -0.87
CA ASP A 524 8.51 46.45 -1.58
C ASP A 524 9.01 46.97 -2.93
N VAL A 525 10.33 47.08 -3.08
CA VAL A 525 11.02 47.35 -4.33
C VAL A 525 11.83 46.12 -4.72
N ASP A 526 11.51 45.52 -5.87
CA ASP A 526 12.25 44.38 -6.43
C ASP A 526 13.76 44.71 -6.47
N PRO A 527 14.63 43.96 -5.76
CA PRO A 527 16.04 44.28 -5.62
C PRO A 527 16.81 44.23 -6.95
N TRP A 528 16.27 43.55 -7.98
CA TRP A 528 16.86 43.50 -9.32
C TRP A 528 16.26 44.52 -10.30
N SER A 529 15.23 45.27 -9.88
CA SER A 529 14.67 46.38 -10.66
C SER A 529 15.61 47.59 -10.69
N SER A 530 15.36 48.50 -11.62
CA SER A 530 16.07 49.78 -11.70
C SER A 530 15.96 50.59 -10.41
N GLU A 531 14.78 50.55 -9.79
CA GLU A 531 14.40 51.19 -8.54
C GLU A 531 15.15 50.54 -7.37
N GLY A 532 15.19 49.21 -7.30
CA GLY A 532 15.85 48.46 -6.24
C GLY A 532 17.38 48.62 -6.27
N MET A 533 17.97 48.60 -7.46
CA MET A 533 19.40 48.88 -7.65
C MET A 533 19.75 50.35 -7.36
N ALA A 534 18.82 51.28 -7.56
CA ALA A 534 19.02 52.68 -7.16
C ALA A 534 18.90 52.85 -5.63
N LEU A 535 17.93 52.18 -4.99
CA LEU A 535 17.78 52.15 -3.53
C LEU A 535 19.03 51.59 -2.84
N ALA A 536 19.51 50.42 -3.29
CA ALA A 536 20.70 49.78 -2.73
C ALA A 536 21.96 50.66 -2.87
N ARG A 537 22.10 51.38 -3.99
CA ARG A 537 23.20 52.35 -4.19
C ARG A 537 23.08 53.53 -3.25
N PHE A 538 21.88 54.05 -3.04
CA PHE A 538 21.62 55.13 -2.10
C PHE A 538 21.92 54.72 -0.65
N GLU A 539 21.44 53.56 -0.21
CA GLU A 539 21.70 53.04 1.14
C GLU A 539 23.19 52.86 1.39
N LYS A 540 23.91 52.21 0.46
CA LYS A 540 25.37 52.07 0.55
C LYS A 540 26.09 53.41 0.63
N ALA A 541 25.70 54.39 -0.18
CA ALA A 541 26.31 55.72 -0.17
C ALA A 541 25.98 56.49 1.11
N ARG A 542 24.77 56.36 1.65
CA ARG A 542 24.35 56.91 2.94
C ARG A 542 25.18 56.33 4.08
N ASP A 543 25.35 55.02 4.12
CA ASP A 543 26.11 54.35 5.18
C ASP A 543 27.60 54.77 5.12
N THR A 544 28.17 54.86 3.91
CA THR A 544 29.52 55.40 3.70
C THR A 544 29.66 56.84 4.20
N ALA A 545 28.65 57.69 3.98
CA ALA A 545 28.65 59.08 4.47
C ALA A 545 28.55 59.16 6.00
N GLN A 546 27.82 58.24 6.64
CA GLN A 546 27.75 58.13 8.10
C GLN A 546 29.10 57.72 8.68
N GLU A 547 29.74 56.69 8.12
CA GLU A 547 31.09 56.27 8.51
C GLU A 547 32.12 57.40 8.35
N ALA A 548 32.04 58.16 7.26
CA ALA A 548 32.93 59.30 7.02
C ALA A 548 32.73 60.44 8.04
N ALA A 549 31.49 60.68 8.45
CA ALA A 549 31.18 61.66 9.50
C ALA A 549 31.69 61.22 10.88
N GLU A 550 31.64 59.91 11.17
CA GLU A 550 32.21 59.35 12.40
C GLU A 550 33.75 59.42 12.40
N ALA A 551 34.39 59.15 11.26
CA ALA A 551 35.83 59.30 11.09
C ALA A 551 36.30 60.75 11.32
N GLU A 552 35.58 61.75 10.82
CA GLU A 552 35.87 63.17 11.11
C GLU A 552 35.77 63.47 12.61
N ARG A 553 34.74 62.95 13.27
CA ARG A 553 34.53 63.15 14.72
C ARG A 553 35.68 62.54 15.54
N LEU A 554 36.14 61.36 15.16
CA LEU A 554 37.30 60.70 15.79
C LEU A 554 38.57 61.50 15.58
N ALA A 555 38.85 61.93 14.34
CA ALA A 555 40.02 62.76 14.03
C ALA A 555 40.03 64.09 14.79
N MET A 556 38.86 64.74 14.94
CA MET A 556 38.71 65.97 15.70
C MET A 556 38.98 65.74 17.20
N THR A 557 38.54 64.61 17.73
CA THR A 557 38.80 64.21 19.11
C THR A 557 40.29 64.00 19.35
N GLN A 558 40.99 63.32 18.43
CA GLN A 558 42.45 63.15 18.50
C GLN A 558 43.19 64.49 18.47
N LEU A 559 42.79 65.41 17.59
CA LEU A 559 43.37 66.77 17.55
C LEU A 559 43.20 67.50 18.88
N MET A 560 42.02 67.38 19.52
CA MET A 560 41.80 67.96 20.84
C MET A 560 42.68 67.32 21.92
N HIS A 561 42.92 66.01 21.87
CA HIS A 561 43.83 65.32 22.78
C HIS A 561 45.27 65.81 22.62
N VAL A 562 45.78 65.95 21.39
CA VAL A 562 47.12 66.48 21.13
C VAL A 562 47.24 67.92 21.64
N ARG A 563 46.26 68.78 21.36
CA ARG A 563 46.22 70.16 21.89
C ARG A 563 46.22 70.20 23.42
N LYS A 564 45.54 69.27 24.08
CA LYS A 564 45.53 69.16 25.54
C LYS A 564 46.90 68.72 26.08
N ARG A 565 47.56 67.76 25.42
CA ARG A 565 48.95 67.34 25.76
C ARG A 565 49.93 68.50 25.61
N ILE A 566 49.82 69.28 24.53
CA ILE A 566 50.63 70.48 24.30
C ILE A 566 50.43 71.50 25.43
N ARG A 567 49.18 71.76 25.84
CA ARG A 567 48.89 72.66 26.97
C ARG A 567 49.43 72.16 28.30
N ALA A 568 49.35 70.86 28.56
CA ALA A 568 49.90 70.24 29.77
C ALA A 568 51.43 70.35 29.79
N PHE A 569 52.08 70.06 28.67
CA PHE A 569 53.53 70.21 28.52
C PHE A 569 53.98 71.66 28.77
N ALA A 570 53.29 72.62 28.16
CA ALA A 570 53.57 74.05 28.33
C ALA A 570 53.37 74.52 29.78
N LEU A 571 52.43 73.93 30.53
CA LEU A 571 52.20 74.24 31.94
C LEU A 571 53.36 73.71 32.82
N GLU A 572 53.77 72.46 32.59
CA GLU A 572 54.84 71.79 33.35
C GLU A 572 56.21 72.45 33.15
N HIS A 573 56.49 72.97 31.94
CA HIS A 573 57.79 73.55 31.57
C HIS A 573 57.78 75.08 31.56
N SER A 574 56.80 75.71 32.21
CA SER A 574 56.59 77.17 32.22
C SER A 574 57.73 77.97 32.85
N LEU A 575 58.64 77.34 33.60
CA LEU A 575 59.81 77.94 34.27
C LEU A 575 61.15 77.53 33.64
N ASP A 576 61.14 76.72 32.57
CA ASP A 576 62.36 76.25 31.89
C ASP A 576 62.74 77.21 30.76
N GLU A 577 63.90 77.89 30.88
CA GLU A 577 64.37 78.88 29.90
C GLU A 577 64.51 78.31 28.48
N ASN A 578 64.73 76.99 28.34
CA ASN A 578 64.87 76.34 27.04
C ASN A 578 63.59 76.35 26.19
N TYR A 579 62.43 76.57 26.80
CA TYR A 579 61.11 76.54 26.14
C TYR A 579 60.37 77.89 26.19
N ALA A 580 61.02 78.95 26.67
CA ALA A 580 60.44 80.29 26.85
C ALA A 580 59.93 80.93 25.53
N ASP A 581 60.54 80.59 24.40
CA ASP A 581 60.18 81.11 23.07
C ASP A 581 59.14 80.25 22.33
N HIS A 582 58.30 79.51 23.07
CA HIS A 582 57.20 78.69 22.51
C HIS A 582 57.69 77.53 21.61
N ASN A 583 58.95 77.10 21.76
CA ASN A 583 59.48 75.94 21.06
C ASN A 583 58.87 74.66 21.64
N LEU A 584 58.09 73.92 20.83
CA LEU A 584 57.58 72.61 21.23
C LEU A 584 58.60 71.51 20.93
N PRO A 585 58.69 70.44 21.74
CA PRO A 585 59.45 69.24 21.37
C PRO A 585 59.02 68.74 19.99
N GLN A 586 59.99 68.29 19.18
CA GLN A 586 59.74 67.83 17.81
C GLN A 586 58.64 66.77 17.74
N GLU A 587 58.61 65.84 18.70
CA GLU A 587 57.58 64.81 18.82
C GLU A 587 56.15 65.38 18.93
N LEU A 588 55.95 66.45 19.71
CA LEU A 588 54.64 67.11 19.85
C LEU A 588 54.27 67.96 18.63
N GLN A 589 55.27 68.49 17.92
CA GLN A 589 55.05 69.18 16.65
C GLN A 589 54.60 68.20 15.57
N ASP A 590 55.26 67.05 15.48
CA ASP A 590 54.95 65.99 14.52
C ASP A 590 53.56 65.39 14.83
N ASP A 591 53.23 65.14 16.11
CA ASP A 591 51.91 64.69 16.55
C ASP A 591 50.80 65.69 16.17
N LEU A 592 51.06 67.00 16.33
CA LEU A 592 50.11 68.05 15.97
C LEU A 592 49.90 68.12 14.46
N GLN A 593 50.99 68.08 13.69
CA GLN A 593 50.93 68.12 12.23
C GLN A 593 50.18 66.90 11.69
N HIS A 594 50.48 65.70 12.20
CA HIS A 594 49.79 64.48 11.81
C HIS A 594 48.30 64.52 12.16
N ALA A 595 47.93 65.03 13.35
CA ALA A 595 46.53 65.19 13.72
C ALA A 595 45.79 66.24 12.85
N LEU A 596 46.47 67.32 12.46
CA LEU A 596 45.94 68.34 11.54
C LEU A 596 45.74 67.78 10.12
N ASP A 597 46.67 66.97 9.63
CA ASP A 597 46.56 66.33 8.32
C ASP A 597 45.45 65.27 8.32
N ASN A 598 45.30 64.52 9.40
CA ASN A 598 44.24 63.52 9.53
C ASN A 598 42.84 64.14 9.58
N ILE A 599 42.65 65.26 10.29
CA ILE A 599 41.36 65.96 10.27
C ILE A 599 41.08 66.58 8.90
N ALA A 600 42.10 67.07 8.18
CA ALA A 600 41.92 67.59 6.84
C ALA A 600 41.46 66.49 5.87
N LYS A 601 42.12 65.32 5.88
CA LYS A 601 41.73 64.14 5.09
C LYS A 601 40.34 63.63 5.46
N ALA A 602 40.00 63.56 6.75
CA ALA A 602 38.69 63.09 7.18
C ALA A 602 37.56 64.05 6.77
N LYS A 603 37.82 65.37 6.77
CA LYS A 603 36.88 66.37 6.24
C LYS A 603 36.65 66.23 4.74
N GLU A 604 37.72 66.05 3.98
CA GLU A 604 37.63 65.83 2.53
C GLU A 604 36.87 64.55 2.21
N TYR A 605 37.18 63.45 2.91
CA TYR A 605 36.47 62.17 2.76
C TYR A 605 34.98 62.29 3.07
N LYS A 606 34.63 62.96 4.16
CA LYS A 606 33.22 63.24 4.51
C LYS A 606 32.51 64.07 3.45
N GLN A 607 33.18 65.09 2.91
CA GLN A 607 32.59 65.92 1.86
C GLN A 607 32.29 65.07 0.62
N GLN A 608 33.26 64.29 0.14
CA GLN A 608 33.09 63.41 -1.02
C GLN A 608 31.99 62.37 -0.79
N ALA A 609 31.97 61.71 0.38
CA ALA A 609 30.96 60.71 0.71
C ALA A 609 29.55 61.33 0.82
N SER A 610 29.45 62.55 1.36
CA SER A 610 28.18 63.29 1.42
C SER A 610 27.68 63.68 0.04
N GLU A 611 28.54 64.14 -0.86
CA GLU A 611 28.19 64.47 -2.25
C GLU A 611 27.72 63.23 -3.01
N LEU A 612 28.41 62.10 -2.86
CA LEU A 612 28.00 60.81 -3.44
C LEU A 612 26.66 60.32 -2.90
N SER A 613 26.41 60.46 -1.59
CA SER A 613 25.12 60.11 -0.99
C SER A 613 23.97 60.99 -1.50
N GLN A 614 24.22 62.29 -1.67
CA GLN A 614 23.24 63.21 -2.24
C GLN A 614 22.93 62.88 -3.71
N GLN A 615 23.95 62.58 -4.51
CA GLN A 615 23.77 62.19 -5.90
C GLN A 615 22.99 60.87 -6.00
N ALA A 616 23.36 59.86 -5.21
CA ALA A 616 22.64 58.58 -5.19
C ALA A 616 21.18 58.74 -4.75
N ARG A 617 20.88 59.70 -3.85
CA ARG A 617 19.50 60.03 -3.47
C ARG A 617 18.71 60.67 -4.61
N ILE A 618 19.33 61.57 -5.36
CA ILE A 618 18.71 62.20 -6.54
C ILE A 618 18.41 61.13 -7.60
N ASP A 619 19.38 60.25 -7.87
CA ASP A 619 19.23 59.16 -8.83
C ASP A 619 18.09 58.21 -8.40
N PHE A 620 18.00 57.87 -7.12
CA PHE A 620 16.89 57.07 -6.58
C PHE A 620 15.53 57.76 -6.75
N ASN A 621 15.42 59.04 -6.38
CA ASN A 621 14.18 59.80 -6.52
C ASN A 621 13.72 59.98 -7.98
N ASN A 622 14.64 59.99 -8.94
CA ASN A 622 14.32 60.10 -10.36
C ASN A 622 13.75 58.80 -10.96
N VAL A 623 14.11 57.67 -10.36
CA VAL A 623 13.72 56.33 -10.85
C VAL A 623 12.46 55.84 -10.14
N ILE A 624 12.15 56.32 -8.94
CA ILE A 624 10.85 56.08 -8.30
C ILE A 624 9.77 56.85 -9.06
N PRO A 625 8.71 56.17 -9.56
CA PRO A 625 7.54 56.85 -10.06
C PRO A 625 6.93 57.71 -8.95
N SER A 626 6.73 59.01 -9.18
CA SER A 626 5.90 59.83 -8.29
C SER A 626 4.52 59.19 -8.20
N ALA A 627 4.19 58.67 -7.01
CA ALA A 627 2.90 58.03 -6.72
C ALA A 627 1.70 58.93 -7.09
#